data_AF-A0A1Q5SU51-F1
#
_entry.id   AF-A0A1Q5SU51-F1
#
_cell.length_a   1.000
_cell.length_b   1.000
_cell.length_c   1.000
_cell.angle_alpha   90.00
_cell.angle_beta   90.00
_cell.angle_gamma   90.00
#
_symmetry.space_group_name_H-M   'P 1'
#
loop_
_entity.id
_entity.type
_entity.pdbx_description
1 polymer ?
#
loop_
_entity_poly.entity_id
_entity_poly.type
_entity_poly.pdbx_seq_one_letter_code
_entity_poly.pdbx_strand_id
1 'polypeptide(L)'
;MSRLQEMELASGETVHQPVVVMEQIPCELVKIDSGDALQTDTTHNIRLFYKIHIETHRNIKIGDKLEVAHRGETLRFTVKECFKYHTFQEVIIEMEGEA
;
A
#
# COMPACT_ATOMS: atom_id res chain seq x y z
N MET A 1 -7.37 -1.78 4.10
CA MET A 1 -6.96 -1.35 2.74
C MET A 1 -8.05 -0.48 2.17
N SER A 2 -7.71 0.69 1.62
CA SER A 2 -8.65 1.63 1.03
C SER A 2 -8.23 2.09 -0.37
N ARG A 3 -9.21 2.49 -1.17
CA ARG A 3 -9.03 3.00 -2.53
C ARG A 3 -9.90 4.24 -2.73
N LEU A 4 -9.40 5.23 -3.46
CA LEU A 4 -10.22 6.36 -3.89
C LEU A 4 -11.30 5.88 -4.88
N GLN A 5 -12.55 6.18 -4.56
CA GLN A 5 -13.69 5.89 -5.41
C GLN A 5 -14.45 7.19 -5.69
N GLU A 6 -14.93 7.34 -6.92
CA GLU A 6 -15.84 8.41 -7.29
C GLU A 6 -17.21 8.15 -6.67
N MET A 7 -17.74 9.14 -5.96
CA MET A 7 -19.09 9.13 -5.41
C MET A 7 -19.80 10.40 -5.86
N GLU A 8 -20.98 10.25 -6.44
CA GLU A 8 -21.88 11.38 -6.70
C GLU A 8 -22.59 11.77 -5.41
N LEU A 9 -22.42 13.03 -5.01
CA LEU A 9 -23.17 13.62 -3.90
C LEU A 9 -24.59 13.94 -4.34
N ALA A 10 -25.50 14.09 -3.37
CA ALA A 10 -26.87 14.54 -3.65
C ALA A 10 -26.92 15.93 -4.31
N SER A 11 -25.83 16.71 -4.26
CA SER A 11 -25.66 17.97 -4.99
C SER A 11 -25.36 17.79 -6.48
N GLY A 12 -25.10 16.57 -6.95
CA GLY A 12 -24.63 16.28 -8.32
C GLY A 12 -23.12 16.43 -8.51
N GLU A 13 -22.37 16.77 -7.45
CA GLU A 13 -20.92 16.85 -7.49
C GLU A 13 -20.28 15.46 -7.36
N THR A 14 -19.28 15.17 -8.19
CA THR A 14 -18.47 13.96 -8.07
C THR A 14 -17.26 14.22 -7.16
N VAL A 15 -17.15 13.45 -6.07
CA VAL A 15 -16.02 13.54 -5.14
C VAL A 15 -15.25 12.23 -5.10
N HIS A 16 -13.92 12.32 -4.99
CA HIS A 16 -13.07 11.17 -4.75
C HIS A 16 -12.90 10.97 -3.25
N GLN A 17 -13.46 9.89 -2.71
CA GLN A 17 -13.34 9.56 -1.29
C GLN A 17 -12.60 8.23 -1.09
N PRO A 18 -11.74 8.10 -0.07
CA PRO A 18 -11.12 6.83 0.26
C PRO A 18 -12.17 5.90 0.87
N VAL A 19 -12.47 4.81 0.16
CA VAL A 19 -13.39 3.76 0.61
C VAL A 19 -12.56 2.57 1.07
N VAL A 20 -12.85 2.02 2.24
CA VAL A 20 -12.23 0.78 2.71
C VAL A 20 -12.73 -0.38 1.84
N VAL A 21 -11.81 -1.05 1.16
CA VAL A 21 -12.12 -2.13 0.20
C VAL A 21 -11.94 -3.51 0.84
N MET A 22 -11.01 -3.63 1.81
CA MET A 22 -10.72 -4.89 2.51
C MET A 22 -10.20 -4.61 3.92
N GLU A 23 -10.61 -5.45 4.87
CA GLU A 23 -10.22 -5.35 6.28
C GLU A 23 -9.69 -6.69 6.81
N GLN A 24 -8.73 -6.61 7.73
CA GLN A 24 -8.18 -7.74 8.51
C GLN A 24 -7.73 -8.96 7.69
N ILE A 25 -7.08 -8.72 6.55
CA ILE A 25 -6.53 -9.79 5.73
C ILE A 25 -5.19 -10.27 6.34
N PRO A 26 -5.04 -11.56 6.67
CA PRO A 26 -3.77 -12.10 7.12
C PRO A 26 -2.75 -12.00 5.99
N CYS A 27 -1.56 -11.51 6.32
CA CYS A 27 -0.50 -11.28 5.34
C CYS A 27 0.88 -11.46 5.95
N GLU A 28 1.85 -11.81 5.11
CA GLU A 28 3.26 -11.82 5.46
C GLU A 28 3.93 -10.54 4.96
N LEU A 29 4.55 -9.78 5.86
CA LEU A 29 5.25 -8.53 5.54
C LEU A 29 6.76 -8.77 5.55
N VAL A 30 7.40 -8.61 4.39
CA VAL A 30 8.84 -8.80 4.19
C VAL A 30 9.47 -7.47 3.79
N LYS A 31 10.46 -7.00 4.55
CA LYS A 31 11.23 -5.80 4.19
C LYS A 31 12.12 -6.10 2.98
N ILE A 32 12.10 -5.22 1.98
CA ILE A 32 13.01 -5.26 0.83
C ILE A 32 13.85 -3.99 0.84
N ASP A 33 15.17 -4.14 0.88
CA ASP A 33 16.07 -3.00 0.92
C ASP A 33 16.13 -2.32 -0.46
N SER A 34 15.92 -1.01 -0.50
CA SER A 34 16.22 -0.24 -1.71
C SER A 34 17.72 -0.02 -1.76
N GLY A 35 18.43 -0.75 -2.61
CA GLY A 35 19.87 -0.62 -2.80
C GLY A 35 20.35 0.76 -3.28
N ASP A 36 19.45 1.71 -3.53
CA ASP A 36 19.78 3.09 -3.92
C ASP A 36 19.42 4.07 -2.80
N ALA A 37 20.26 4.10 -1.76
CA ALA A 37 20.43 5.30 -0.96
C ALA A 37 21.13 6.35 -1.83
N LEU A 38 20.37 7.04 -2.69
CA LEU A 38 20.84 8.26 -3.35
C LEU A 38 21.01 9.35 -2.29
N GLN A 39 22.15 9.31 -1.59
CA GLN A 39 22.66 10.44 -0.83
C GLN A 39 23.08 11.52 -1.82
N THR A 40 22.14 12.41 -2.15
CA THR A 40 22.47 13.75 -2.61
C THR A 40 22.33 14.70 -1.44
N ASP A 41 23.32 15.59 -1.31
CA ASP A 41 23.78 16.35 -0.14
C ASP A 41 22.75 17.23 0.62
N THR A 42 21.44 17.04 0.49
CA THR A 42 20.45 17.84 1.24
C THR A 42 19.09 17.19 1.51
N THR A 43 18.83 15.94 1.10
CA THR A 43 17.57 15.26 1.48
C THR A 43 17.77 13.75 1.59
N HIS A 44 17.66 13.20 2.80
CA HIS A 44 17.64 11.74 3.01
C HIS A 44 16.28 11.18 2.54
N ASN A 45 16.13 10.92 1.24
CA ASN A 45 14.94 10.27 0.71
C ASN A 45 15.11 8.74 0.78
N ILE A 46 15.05 8.20 2.01
CA ILE A 46 15.12 6.76 2.24
C ILE A 46 13.74 6.19 1.91
N ARG A 47 13.55 5.70 0.69
CA ARG A 47 12.32 5.01 0.28
C ARG A 47 12.34 3.59 0.83
N LEU A 48 11.55 3.33 1.87
CA LEU A 48 11.43 2.00 2.45
C LEU A 48 10.38 1.19 1.69
N PHE A 49 10.84 0.17 0.97
CA PHE A 49 9.96 -0.77 0.30
C PHE A 49 9.73 -2.02 1.15
N TYR A 50 8.53 -2.57 1.02
CA TYR A 50 8.14 -3.84 1.59
C TYR A 50 7.44 -4.67 0.53
N LYS A 51 7.44 -5.98 0.76
CA LYS A 51 6.74 -6.98 -0.01
C LYS A 51 5.71 -7.61 0.89
N ILE A 52 4.49 -7.72 0.40
CA ILE A 52 3.42 -8.44 1.08
C ILE A 52 3.08 -9.70 0.29
N HIS A 53 3.02 -10.83 0.98
CA HIS A 53 2.36 -12.04 0.47
C HIS A 53 0.99 -12.19 1.10
N ILE A 54 -0.02 -12.36 0.26
CA ILE A 54 -1.42 -12.59 0.65
C ILE A 54 -2.01 -13.75 -0.15
N GLU A 55 -3.17 -14.24 0.30
CA GLU A 55 -3.95 -15.22 -0.45
C GLU A 55 -4.28 -14.75 -1.88
N THR A 56 -4.47 -15.71 -2.78
CA THR A 56 -4.70 -15.44 -4.19
C THR A 56 -6.02 -14.70 -4.46
N HIS A 57 -6.12 -14.05 -5.64
CA HIS A 57 -7.32 -13.42 -6.19
C HIS A 57 -7.90 -12.22 -5.43
N ARG A 58 -7.08 -11.43 -4.73
CA ARG A 58 -7.53 -10.16 -4.13
C ARG A 58 -7.49 -9.01 -5.14
N ASN A 59 -8.46 -8.10 -5.05
CA ASN A 59 -8.60 -6.97 -5.99
C ASN A 59 -7.79 -5.75 -5.52
N ILE A 60 -6.46 -5.93 -5.45
CA ILE A 60 -5.49 -4.88 -5.09
C ILE A 60 -5.02 -4.19 -6.36
N LYS A 61 -5.02 -2.86 -6.33
CA LYS A 61 -4.58 -2.01 -7.43
C LYS A 61 -3.41 -1.13 -7.01
N ILE A 62 -2.61 -0.73 -8.00
CA ILE A 62 -1.56 0.26 -7.82
C ILE A 62 -2.18 1.56 -7.31
N GLY A 63 -1.56 2.17 -6.31
CA GLY A 63 -2.06 3.38 -5.64
C GLY A 63 -3.02 3.13 -4.47
N ASP A 64 -3.48 1.89 -4.25
CA ASP A 64 -4.26 1.56 -3.06
C ASP A 64 -3.45 1.86 -1.78
N LYS A 65 -4.15 2.30 -0.73
CA LYS A 65 -3.56 2.59 0.57
C LYS A 65 -3.76 1.40 1.50
N LEU A 66 -2.69 0.97 2.15
CA LEU A 66 -2.72 -0.12 3.12
C LEU A 66 -2.38 0.41 4.50
N GLU A 67 -3.12 -0.11 5.46
CA GLU A 67 -2.76 -0.03 6.87
C GLU A 67 -2.48 -1.46 7.31
N VAL A 68 -1.26 -1.71 7.78
CA VAL A 68 -0.82 -3.02 8.24
C VAL A 68 -0.50 -2.91 9.72
N ALA A 69 -1.16 -3.73 10.53
CA ALA A 69 -0.81 -3.88 11.94
C ALA A 69 0.40 -4.82 12.06
N HIS A 70 1.52 -4.29 12.56
CA HIS A 70 2.75 -5.07 12.78
C HIS A 70 3.32 -4.75 14.15
N ARG A 71 3.52 -5.77 15.00
CA ARG A 71 4.13 -5.63 16.34
C ARG A 71 3.50 -4.57 17.26
N GLY A 72 2.20 -4.33 17.12
CA GLY A 72 1.46 -3.33 17.92
C GLY A 72 1.43 -1.92 17.32
N GLU A 73 2.07 -1.71 16.18
CA GLU A 73 2.05 -0.46 15.43
C GLU A 73 1.21 -0.60 14.14
N THR A 74 0.60 0.49 13.70
CA THR A 74 -0.09 0.56 12.41
C THR A 74 0.79 1.33 11.43
N LEU A 75 1.28 0.63 10.41
CA LEU A 75 2.12 1.20 9.37
C LEU A 75 1.28 1.48 8.13
N ARG A 76 1.51 2.65 7.51
CA ARG A 76 0.81 3.09 6.30
C ARG A 76 1.69 2.91 5.07
N PHE A 77 1.09 2.36 4.02
CA PHE A 77 1.79 2.07 2.78
C PHE A 77 0.95 2.41 1.55
N THR A 78 1.64 2.63 0.43
CA THR A 78 1.04 2.75 -0.90
C THR A 78 1.46 1.56 -1.78
N VAL A 79 0.50 0.92 -2.46
CA VAL A 79 0.81 -0.11 -3.48
C VAL A 79 1.55 0.50 -4.66
N LYS A 80 2.69 -0.11 -5.01
CA LYS A 80 3.47 0.23 -6.20
C LYS A 80 3.30 -0.79 -7.30
N GLU A 81 3.35 -2.08 -6.96
CA GLU A 81 3.21 -3.16 -7.92
C GLU A 81 2.42 -4.34 -7.34
N CYS A 82 1.76 -5.10 -8.22
CA CYS A 82 0.97 -6.28 -7.85
C CYS A 82 1.31 -7.43 -8.81
N PHE A 83 1.68 -8.58 -8.27
CA PHE A 83 1.94 -9.80 -9.01
C PHE A 83 1.01 -10.92 -8.53
N LYS A 84 0.26 -11.51 -9.45
CA LYS A 84 -0.66 -12.61 -9.13
C LYS A 84 -0.03 -13.93 -9.54
N TYR A 85 0.18 -14.80 -8.56
CA TYR A 85 0.59 -16.19 -8.76
C TYR A 85 -0.60 -17.12 -8.54
N HIS A 86 -0.39 -18.42 -8.79
CA HIS A 86 -1.46 -19.41 -8.67
C HIS A 86 -1.85 -19.64 -7.20
N THR A 87 -0.87 -19.59 -6.29
CA THR A 87 -1.06 -19.94 -4.86
C THR A 87 -1.08 -18.72 -3.94
N PHE A 88 -0.57 -17.57 -4.37
CA PHE A 88 -0.53 -16.33 -3.60
C PHE A 88 -0.52 -15.11 -4.53
N GLN A 89 -0.71 -13.94 -3.94
CA GLN A 89 -0.46 -12.67 -4.59
C GLN A 89 0.66 -11.94 -3.84
N GLU A 90 1.60 -11.41 -4.61
CA GLU A 90 2.69 -10.58 -4.11
C GLU A 90 2.38 -9.12 -4.40
N VAL A 91 2.62 -8.25 -3.43
CA VAL A 91 2.36 -6.81 -3.54
C VAL A 91 3.60 -6.06 -3.08
N ILE A 92 4.15 -5.22 -3.95
CA ILE A 92 5.22 -4.29 -3.59
C ILE A 92 4.57 -3.02 -3.08
N ILE A 93 4.96 -2.62 -1.87
CA ILE A 93 4.41 -1.48 -1.16
C ILE A 93 5.54 -0.55 -0.70
N GLU A 94 5.29 0.75 -0.75
CA GLU A 94 6.20 1.78 -0.25
C GLU A 94 5.64 2.35 1.05
N MET A 95 6.48 2.46 2.08
CA MET A 95 6.11 3.08 3.35
C MET A 95 5.92 4.57 3.16
N GLU A 96 4.83 5.10 3.69
CA GLU A 96 4.66 6.54 3.79
C GLU A 96 5.55 7.04 4.93
N GLY A 97 6.54 7.87 4.61
CA GLY A 97 7.44 8.46 5.61
C GLY A 97 6.65 9.34 6.60
N GLU A 98 7.11 9.40 7.85
CA GLU A 98 6.67 10.43 8.79
C GLU A 98 6.98 11.80 8.16
N ALA A 99 5.92 12.58 7.91
CA ALA A 99 6.01 13.97 7.50
C ALA A 99 6.38 14.87 8.68
#